data_AF-A0A6N7YK93-F1
#
_entry.id   AF-A0A6N7YK93-F1
#
_cell.length_a   1.000
_cell.length_b   1.000
_cell.length_c   1.000
_cell.angle_alpha   90.00
_cell.angle_beta   90.00
_cell.angle_gamma   90.00
#
_symmetry.space_group_name_H-M   'P 1'
#
loop_
_entity.id
_entity.type
_entity.pdbx_description
1 polymer ?
#
loop_
_entity_poly.entity_id
_entity_poly.type
_entity_poly.pdbx_seq_one_letter_code
_entity_poly.pdbx_strand_id
1 'polypeptide(L)'
;MLDSAAQRIAELPDTARVLDVGGWAAPMARADAVIDLFPYETRGLYGLPVDPAAERFTAATWTQRDVCASGPWPYADDEFDFVVCSHTLEDVRDPVRVCEELVRVARAGYVEVPAPVHELTYGVHGPWVGWSHHHWISELDGDGLRFTFKPHLLVEPGRHLPAGSCAGLAPEDLVLELWWEGSFAFGEQVLVGAEEFDGWLGGLLARAGERATPVASPRRARWRRP
;
A
#
# COMPACT_ATOMS: atom_id res chain seq x y z
N MET A 1 -6.45 2.44 -2.22
CA MET A 1 -6.36 2.28 -3.68
C MET A 1 -6.63 3.60 -4.37
N LEU A 2 -5.75 3.99 -5.29
CA LEU A 2 -5.98 5.08 -6.25
C LEU A 2 -7.09 4.73 -7.24
N ASP A 3 -7.91 5.72 -7.60
CA ASP A 3 -9.01 5.54 -8.56
C ASP A 3 -8.51 5.06 -9.94
N SER A 4 -7.33 5.54 -10.37
CA SER A 4 -6.68 5.12 -11.61
C SER A 4 -6.30 3.63 -11.61
N ALA A 5 -5.78 3.14 -10.50
CA ALA A 5 -5.46 1.72 -10.31
C ALA A 5 -6.74 0.87 -10.29
N ALA A 6 -7.74 1.30 -9.53
CA ALA A 6 -9.05 0.64 -9.47
C ALA A 6 -9.69 0.52 -10.85
N GLN A 7 -9.66 1.60 -11.65
CA GLN A 7 -10.17 1.59 -13.02
C GLN A 7 -9.42 0.58 -13.89
N ARG A 8 -8.08 0.57 -13.85
CA ARG A 8 -7.27 -0.36 -14.64
C ARG A 8 -7.54 -1.83 -14.28
N ILE A 9 -7.73 -2.12 -13.00
CA ILE A 9 -8.07 -3.49 -12.56
C ILE A 9 -9.51 -3.85 -12.96
N ALA A 10 -10.44 -2.89 -12.96
CA ALA A 10 -11.81 -3.11 -13.45
C ALA A 10 -11.87 -3.45 -14.95
N GLU A 11 -10.87 -3.00 -15.73
CA GLU A 11 -10.72 -3.30 -17.16
C GLU A 11 -10.11 -4.69 -17.46
N LEU A 12 -9.69 -5.45 -16.43
CA LEU A 12 -9.22 -6.82 -16.62
C LEU A 12 -10.33 -7.69 -17.25
N PRO A 13 -9.97 -8.69 -18.10
CA PRO A 13 -10.96 -9.58 -18.71
C PRO A 13 -11.91 -10.17 -17.67
N ASP A 14 -13.19 -10.30 -18.01
CA ASP A 14 -14.19 -10.85 -17.08
C ASP A 14 -13.88 -12.26 -16.61
N THR A 15 -13.13 -13.02 -17.42
CA THR A 15 -12.67 -14.38 -17.10
C THR A 15 -11.45 -14.40 -16.18
N ALA A 16 -10.78 -13.27 -15.96
CA ALA A 16 -9.60 -13.21 -15.11
C ALA A 16 -10.00 -13.30 -13.64
N ARG A 17 -9.47 -14.32 -12.94
CA ARG A 17 -9.70 -14.53 -11.51
C ARG A 17 -8.84 -13.57 -10.70
N VAL A 18 -9.48 -12.76 -9.84
CA VAL A 18 -8.82 -11.73 -9.05
C VAL A 18 -8.92 -12.02 -7.56
N LEU A 19 -7.79 -11.98 -6.85
CA LEU A 19 -7.71 -12.05 -5.38
C LEU A 19 -7.48 -10.66 -4.79
N ASP A 20 -8.22 -10.30 -3.75
CA ASP A 20 -7.95 -9.13 -2.91
C ASP A 20 -7.38 -9.57 -1.55
N VAL A 21 -6.19 -9.09 -1.20
CA VAL A 21 -5.44 -9.44 0.00
C VAL A 21 -5.45 -8.27 0.96
N GLY A 22 -6.04 -8.46 2.14
CA GLY A 22 -6.24 -7.40 3.13
C GLY A 22 -7.46 -6.51 2.86
N GLY A 23 -8.41 -7.02 2.08
CA GLY A 23 -9.57 -6.26 1.59
C GLY A 23 -10.61 -5.89 2.64
N TRP A 24 -10.47 -6.23 3.93
CA TRP A 24 -11.58 -6.08 4.89
C TRP A 24 -12.14 -4.67 5.06
N ALA A 25 -11.28 -3.65 5.12
CA ALA A 25 -11.74 -2.28 5.36
C ALA A 25 -12.45 -1.68 4.14
N ALA A 26 -12.00 -2.00 2.93
CA ALA A 26 -12.54 -1.48 1.67
C ALA A 26 -12.36 -2.52 0.55
N PRO A 27 -13.18 -3.58 0.53
CA PRO A 27 -12.99 -4.69 -0.39
C PRO A 27 -13.08 -4.25 -1.84
N MET A 28 -12.24 -4.81 -2.70
CA MET A 28 -12.31 -4.56 -4.12
C MET A 28 -13.49 -5.32 -4.74
N ALA A 29 -14.54 -4.60 -5.16
CA ALA A 29 -15.73 -5.19 -5.76
C ALA A 29 -15.43 -6.09 -6.97
N ARG A 30 -14.39 -5.77 -7.76
CA ARG A 30 -13.92 -6.58 -8.90
C ARG A 30 -13.30 -7.91 -8.50
N ALA A 31 -12.87 -8.10 -7.25
CA ALA A 31 -12.24 -9.34 -6.81
C ALA A 31 -13.22 -10.51 -6.77
N ASP A 32 -12.77 -11.69 -7.17
CA ASP A 32 -13.56 -12.93 -7.16
C ASP A 32 -13.42 -13.66 -5.80
N ALA A 33 -12.31 -13.42 -5.10
CA ALA A 33 -12.04 -13.90 -3.75
C ALA A 33 -11.33 -12.84 -2.91
N VAL A 34 -11.47 -12.95 -1.59
CA VAL A 34 -10.78 -12.09 -0.62
C VAL A 34 -10.13 -12.95 0.45
N ILE A 35 -8.93 -12.58 0.89
CA ILE A 35 -8.27 -13.15 2.07
C ILE A 35 -7.96 -12.04 3.08
N ASP A 36 -8.43 -12.22 4.31
CA ASP A 36 -8.25 -11.23 5.37
C ASP A 36 -8.32 -11.88 6.76
N LEU A 37 -7.76 -11.23 7.78
CA LEU A 37 -7.84 -11.64 9.17
C LEU A 37 -9.29 -11.60 9.71
N PHE A 38 -10.07 -10.62 9.26
CA PHE A 38 -11.41 -10.35 9.76
C PHE A 38 -12.49 -11.07 8.94
N PRO A 39 -13.66 -11.33 9.54
CA PRO A 39 -14.74 -12.06 8.87
C PRO A 39 -15.47 -11.20 7.83
N TYR A 40 -16.06 -11.86 6.84
CA TYR A 40 -16.82 -11.25 5.74
C TYR A 40 -17.94 -10.32 6.23
N GLU A 41 -18.63 -10.70 7.31
CA GLU A 41 -19.82 -10.01 7.82
C GLU A 41 -19.50 -8.62 8.40
N THR A 42 -18.24 -8.37 8.77
CA THR A 42 -17.83 -7.09 9.37
C THR A 42 -17.06 -6.21 8.41
N ARG A 43 -16.92 -6.61 7.14
CA ARG A 43 -16.20 -5.83 6.13
C ARG A 43 -16.85 -4.48 5.88
N GLY A 44 -16.05 -3.51 5.45
CA GLY A 44 -16.48 -2.14 5.22
C GLY A 44 -16.24 -1.26 6.43
N LEU A 45 -15.27 -0.36 6.29
CA LEU A 45 -14.90 0.67 7.25
C LEU A 45 -14.99 2.05 6.54
N TYR A 46 -14.67 3.12 7.28
CA TYR A 46 -14.49 4.48 6.75
C TYR A 46 -15.74 5.12 6.13
N GLY A 47 -16.93 4.54 6.33
CA GLY A 47 -18.16 5.04 5.73
C GLY A 47 -18.18 4.90 4.21
N LEU A 48 -17.30 4.07 3.64
CA LEU A 48 -17.33 3.75 2.23
C LEU A 48 -18.57 2.91 1.92
N PRO A 49 -19.30 3.20 0.82
CA PRO A 49 -20.45 2.40 0.44
C PRO A 49 -20.00 0.97 0.14
N VAL A 50 -20.41 0.04 0.99
CA VAL A 50 -20.41 -1.38 0.62
C VAL A 50 -21.65 -1.58 -0.26
N ASP A 51 -21.43 -1.92 -1.53
CA ASP A 51 -22.50 -2.34 -2.44
C ASP A 51 -22.35 -3.84 -2.74
N PRO A 52 -23.02 -4.71 -1.96
CA PRO A 52 -22.96 -6.15 -2.18
C PRO A 52 -23.44 -6.58 -3.58
N ALA A 53 -24.20 -5.74 -4.30
CA ALA A 53 -24.63 -6.07 -5.66
C ALA A 53 -23.51 -5.85 -6.70
N ALA A 54 -22.50 -5.05 -6.37
CA ALA A 54 -21.33 -4.81 -7.21
C ALA A 54 -20.17 -5.80 -6.94
N GLU A 55 -20.16 -6.45 -5.78
CA GLU A 55 -19.14 -7.42 -5.38
C GLU A 55 -19.27 -8.74 -6.17
N ARG A 56 -18.14 -9.25 -6.71
CA ARG A 56 -18.10 -10.59 -7.33
C ARG A 56 -17.84 -11.71 -6.33
N PHE A 57 -17.30 -11.38 -5.16
CA PHE A 57 -17.05 -12.33 -4.08
C PHE A 57 -18.27 -12.50 -3.17
N THR A 58 -18.27 -13.57 -2.37
CA THR A 58 -19.31 -13.85 -1.37
C THR A 58 -18.65 -14.35 -0.08
N ALA A 59 -19.44 -14.60 0.96
CA ALA A 59 -18.94 -15.29 2.15
C ALA A 59 -18.25 -16.63 1.84
N ALA A 60 -18.64 -17.32 0.76
CA ALA A 60 -18.03 -18.59 0.35
C ALA A 60 -16.65 -18.43 -0.33
N THR A 61 -16.36 -17.26 -0.89
CA THR A 61 -15.05 -16.93 -1.48
C THR A 61 -14.24 -15.98 -0.60
N TRP A 62 -14.64 -15.85 0.67
CA TRP A 62 -13.91 -15.14 1.71
C TRP A 62 -13.09 -16.11 2.54
N THR A 63 -11.77 -15.96 2.51
CA THR A 63 -10.85 -16.75 3.31
C THR A 63 -10.47 -15.95 4.54
N GLN A 64 -11.11 -16.25 5.68
CA GLN A 64 -10.71 -15.66 6.95
C GLN A 64 -9.42 -16.32 7.44
N ARG A 65 -8.29 -15.62 7.30
CA ARG A 65 -6.97 -16.11 7.68
C ARG A 65 -6.03 -14.95 7.95
N ASP A 66 -5.20 -15.11 8.97
CA ASP A 66 -4.00 -14.30 9.14
C ASP A 66 -3.02 -14.54 7.98
N VAL A 67 -2.81 -13.54 7.14
CA VAL A 67 -1.96 -13.63 5.94
C VAL A 67 -0.48 -13.88 6.27
N CYS A 68 -0.06 -13.64 7.51
CA CYS A 68 1.26 -13.97 8.04
C CYS A 68 1.29 -15.32 8.78
N ALA A 69 0.20 -16.10 8.79
CA ALA A 69 0.19 -17.40 9.44
C ALA A 69 1.18 -18.37 8.79
N SER A 70 1.74 -19.26 9.60
CA SER A 70 2.64 -20.31 9.11
C SER A 70 1.99 -21.19 8.04
N GLY A 71 2.78 -21.59 7.05
CA GLY A 71 2.35 -22.40 5.92
C GLY A 71 1.80 -21.57 4.75
N PRO A 72 1.54 -22.22 3.61
CA PRO A 72 0.94 -21.55 2.45
C PRO A 72 -0.50 -21.11 2.75
N TRP A 73 -0.93 -20.03 2.09
CA TRP A 73 -2.34 -19.70 1.93
C TRP A 73 -3.06 -20.85 1.22
N PRO A 74 -4.38 -21.03 1.46
CA PRO A 74 -5.15 -22.15 0.94
C PRO A 74 -5.50 -21.99 -0.55
N TYR A 75 -4.53 -21.57 -1.36
CA TYR A 75 -4.63 -21.37 -2.79
C TYR A 75 -3.49 -22.11 -3.49
N ALA A 76 -3.79 -22.65 -4.67
CA ALA A 76 -2.78 -23.27 -5.52
C ALA A 76 -1.82 -22.22 -6.10
N ASP A 77 -0.67 -22.69 -6.59
CA ASP A 77 0.25 -21.84 -7.36
C ASP A 77 -0.46 -21.37 -8.65
N ASP A 78 -0.28 -20.10 -9.01
CA ASP A 78 -0.92 -19.46 -10.16
C ASP A 78 -2.46 -19.64 -10.23
N GLU A 79 -3.12 -19.77 -9.08
CA GLU A 79 -4.58 -19.94 -9.01
C GLU A 79 -5.34 -18.72 -9.55
N PHE A 80 -4.78 -17.53 -9.35
CA PHE A 80 -5.33 -16.25 -9.75
C PHE A 80 -4.57 -15.67 -10.95
N ASP A 81 -5.31 -15.02 -11.84
CA ASP A 81 -4.70 -14.28 -12.95
C ASP A 81 -4.15 -12.93 -12.48
N PHE A 82 -4.73 -12.38 -11.41
CA PHE A 82 -4.32 -11.11 -10.83
C PHE A 82 -4.53 -11.07 -9.31
N VAL A 83 -3.63 -10.42 -8.58
CA VAL A 83 -3.82 -10.12 -7.15
C VAL A 83 -3.71 -8.63 -6.86
N VAL A 84 -4.49 -8.18 -5.90
CA VAL A 84 -4.47 -6.83 -5.35
C VAL A 84 -4.06 -6.90 -3.89
N CYS A 85 -3.12 -6.06 -3.48
CA CYS A 85 -2.76 -5.86 -2.10
C CYS A 85 -2.55 -4.36 -1.86
N SER A 86 -3.61 -3.67 -1.43
CA SER A 86 -3.61 -2.22 -1.23
C SER A 86 -3.76 -1.91 0.24
N HIS A 87 -2.80 -1.16 0.79
CA HIS A 87 -2.80 -0.71 2.18
C HIS A 87 -2.92 -1.88 3.16
N THR A 88 -1.93 -2.76 3.15
CA THR A 88 -1.93 -4.01 3.93
C THR A 88 -0.52 -4.39 4.33
N LEU A 89 0.45 -4.30 3.41
CA LEU A 89 1.83 -4.71 3.69
C LEU A 89 2.47 -3.91 4.83
N GLU A 90 2.08 -2.66 5.00
CA GLU A 90 2.53 -1.80 6.07
C GLU A 90 2.00 -2.19 7.45
N ASP A 91 0.84 -2.88 7.51
CA ASP A 91 0.15 -3.27 8.74
C ASP A 91 0.49 -4.67 9.22
N VAL A 92 0.89 -5.55 8.30
CA VAL A 92 1.14 -6.95 8.61
C VAL A 92 2.45 -7.14 9.37
N ARG A 93 2.57 -8.30 10.03
CA ARG A 93 3.76 -8.65 10.81
C ARG A 93 4.97 -8.96 9.94
N ASP A 94 4.74 -9.54 8.77
CA ASP A 94 5.78 -10.04 7.87
C ASP A 94 5.38 -9.77 6.41
N PRO A 95 5.68 -8.58 5.87
CA PRO A 95 5.34 -8.24 4.49
C PRO A 95 6.14 -9.05 3.48
N VAL A 96 7.33 -9.54 3.85
CA VAL A 96 8.17 -10.39 2.99
C VAL A 96 7.43 -11.70 2.73
N ARG A 97 6.95 -12.36 3.78
CA ARG A 97 6.16 -13.59 3.65
C ARG A 97 4.87 -13.38 2.87
N VAL A 98 4.19 -12.25 3.06
CA VAL A 98 3.00 -11.92 2.28
C VAL A 98 3.35 -11.77 0.80
N CYS A 99 4.45 -11.09 0.46
CA CYS A 99 4.91 -10.95 -0.92
C CYS A 99 5.27 -12.29 -1.57
N GLU A 100 5.87 -13.24 -0.83
CA GLU A 100 6.10 -14.60 -1.33
C GLU A 100 4.79 -15.28 -1.75
N GLU A 101 3.73 -15.12 -0.95
CA GLU A 101 2.43 -15.68 -1.28
C GLU A 101 1.73 -14.95 -2.40
N LEU A 102 1.84 -13.61 -2.49
CA LEU A 102 1.33 -12.83 -3.63
C LEU A 102 1.89 -13.37 -4.96
N VAL A 103 3.21 -13.56 -5.03
CA VAL A 103 3.89 -14.10 -6.21
C VAL A 103 3.55 -15.56 -6.45
N ARG A 104 3.36 -16.36 -5.41
CA ARG A 104 3.02 -17.78 -5.57
C ARG A 104 1.62 -17.99 -6.12
N VAL A 105 0.62 -17.29 -5.60
CA VAL A 105 -0.80 -17.56 -5.89
C VAL A 105 -1.31 -16.85 -7.14
N ALA A 106 -0.57 -15.89 -7.68
CA ALA A 106 -1.02 -15.05 -8.79
C ALA A 106 0.04 -14.83 -9.86
N ARG A 107 -0.41 -14.76 -11.11
CA ARG A 107 0.46 -14.55 -12.29
C ARG A 107 0.90 -13.10 -12.47
N ALA A 108 0.14 -12.16 -11.95
CA ALA A 108 0.38 -10.73 -12.01
C ALA A 108 -0.31 -10.04 -10.84
N GLY A 109 0.01 -8.77 -10.58
CA GLY A 109 -0.67 -8.06 -9.52
C GLY A 109 -0.35 -6.59 -9.39
N TYR A 110 -1.02 -6.00 -8.40
CA TYR A 110 -0.90 -4.62 -7.99
C TYR A 110 -0.71 -4.56 -6.47
N VAL A 111 0.33 -3.84 -6.05
CA VAL A 111 0.59 -3.51 -4.66
C VAL A 111 0.55 -2.00 -4.50
N GLU A 112 -0.13 -1.52 -3.47
CA GLU A 112 -0.17 -0.12 -3.07
C GLU A 112 0.15 0.00 -1.59
N VAL A 113 1.13 0.81 -1.23
CA VAL A 113 1.54 1.06 0.15
C VAL A 113 1.73 2.55 0.38
N PRO A 114 1.63 3.06 1.62
CA PRO A 114 1.90 4.47 1.91
C PRO A 114 3.32 4.87 1.48
N ALA A 115 3.43 6.03 0.84
CA ALA A 115 4.72 6.61 0.52
C ALA A 115 5.43 7.14 1.78
N PRO A 116 6.78 7.23 1.78
CA PRO A 116 7.53 7.74 2.92
C PRO A 116 7.09 9.12 3.40
N VAL A 117 6.62 10.01 2.51
CA VAL A 117 6.07 11.31 2.92
C VAL A 117 4.86 11.16 3.85
N HIS A 118 4.01 10.17 3.61
CA HIS A 118 2.85 9.90 4.43
C HIS A 118 3.26 9.27 5.77
N GLU A 119 4.19 8.31 5.74
CA GLU A 119 4.67 7.62 6.95
C GLU A 119 5.53 8.49 7.87
N LEU A 120 6.24 9.47 7.32
CA LEU A 120 7.16 10.34 8.06
C LEU A 120 6.53 11.67 8.48
N THR A 121 5.28 11.95 8.09
CA THR A 121 4.60 13.20 8.49
C THR A 121 4.01 13.09 9.88
N TYR A 122 4.34 14.04 10.75
CA TYR A 122 3.70 14.15 12.06
C TYR A 122 2.25 14.61 11.92
N GLY A 123 1.33 14.07 12.72
CA GLY A 123 -0.06 14.54 12.72
C GLY A 123 -0.99 13.81 11.76
N VAL A 124 -0.56 12.71 11.11
CA VAL A 124 -1.36 11.99 10.10
C VAL A 124 -2.58 11.28 10.70
N HIS A 125 -2.37 10.41 11.69
CA HIS A 125 -3.47 9.72 12.38
C HIS A 125 -3.84 10.36 13.73
N GLY A 126 -2.88 11.00 14.39
CA GLY A 126 -3.00 11.62 15.70
C GLY A 126 -1.71 12.36 16.04
N PRO A 127 -1.36 12.59 17.32
CA PRO A 127 -0.09 13.24 17.71
C PRO A 127 1.12 12.28 17.55
N TRP A 128 1.21 11.62 16.40
CA TRP A 128 2.21 10.60 16.05
C TRP A 128 2.75 10.82 14.64
N VAL A 129 3.85 10.14 14.31
CA VAL A 129 4.47 10.16 12.98
C VAL A 129 3.86 9.06 12.12
N GLY A 130 3.24 9.45 11.01
CA GLY A 130 2.48 8.56 10.13
C GLY A 130 1.26 7.94 10.80
N TRP A 131 0.87 6.76 10.34
CA TRP A 131 -0.19 5.97 10.95
C TRP A 131 0.32 5.18 12.15
N SER A 132 -0.50 5.09 13.19
CA SER A 132 -0.11 4.50 14.47
C SER A 132 -0.06 2.97 14.48
N HIS A 133 -0.68 2.32 13.48
CA HIS A 133 -0.77 0.87 13.35
C HIS A 133 0.23 0.30 12.33
N HIS A 134 0.83 1.15 11.50
CA HIS A 134 1.78 0.71 10.48
C HIS A 134 3.12 0.33 11.12
N HIS A 135 3.60 -0.86 10.81
CA HIS A 135 4.88 -1.40 11.26
C HIS A 135 6.03 -1.07 10.31
N TRP A 136 5.76 -0.78 9.04
CA TRP A 136 6.79 -0.71 7.99
C TRP A 136 6.78 0.63 7.26
N ILE A 137 7.99 1.10 6.94
CA ILE A 137 8.21 2.14 5.94
C ILE A 137 8.66 1.43 4.66
N SER A 138 7.88 1.61 3.60
CA SER A 138 8.13 0.97 2.32
C SER A 138 8.84 1.91 1.35
N GLU A 139 9.74 1.36 0.54
CA GLU A 139 10.41 2.06 -0.55
C GLU A 139 10.39 1.20 -1.81
N LEU A 140 10.23 1.84 -2.97
CA LEU A 140 10.49 1.20 -4.25
C LEU A 140 12.00 1.08 -4.46
N ASP A 141 12.44 -0.11 -4.84
CA ASP A 141 13.83 -0.41 -5.19
C ASP A 141 13.87 -1.11 -6.55
N GLY A 142 14.11 -0.34 -7.61
CA GLY A 142 13.96 -0.84 -8.97
C GLY A 142 12.51 -1.24 -9.27
N ASP A 143 12.30 -2.52 -9.56
CA ASP A 143 11.01 -3.17 -9.80
C ASP A 143 10.48 -3.92 -8.56
N GLY A 144 11.01 -3.61 -7.39
CA GLY A 144 10.68 -4.29 -6.14
C GLY A 144 10.33 -3.37 -4.97
N LEU A 145 10.07 -4.00 -3.82
CA LEU A 145 9.74 -3.34 -2.55
C LEU A 145 10.77 -3.67 -1.47
N ARG A 146 11.28 -2.64 -0.79
CA ARG A 146 12.03 -2.80 0.45
C ARG A 146 11.21 -2.30 1.63
N PHE A 147 11.21 -3.09 2.71
CA PHE A 147 10.51 -2.77 3.95
C PHE A 147 11.53 -2.48 5.04
N THR A 148 11.50 -1.29 5.62
CA THR A 148 12.27 -0.97 6.83
C THR A 148 11.32 -0.89 8.02
N PHE A 149 11.61 -1.63 9.10
CA PHE A 149 10.78 -1.58 10.29
C PHE A 149 10.72 -0.14 10.83
N LYS A 150 9.51 0.35 11.13
CA LYS A 150 9.24 1.74 11.49
C LYS A 150 9.98 2.09 12.78
N PRO A 151 10.98 2.99 12.75
CA PRO A 151 11.84 3.20 13.90
C PRO A 151 11.12 3.95 15.03
N HIS A 152 11.27 3.46 16.27
CA HIS A 152 10.76 4.14 17.46
C HIS A 152 11.39 5.53 17.70
N LEU A 153 12.53 5.82 17.05
CA LEU A 153 13.25 7.09 17.13
C LEU A 153 12.59 8.23 16.35
N LEU A 154 11.60 7.96 15.49
CA LEU A 154 10.96 8.97 14.64
C LEU A 154 10.29 10.11 15.41
N VAL A 155 9.98 9.94 16.70
CA VAL A 155 9.37 10.98 17.55
C VAL A 155 10.32 12.14 17.86
N GLU A 156 11.63 11.96 17.68
CA GLU A 156 12.61 13.03 17.94
C GLU A 156 12.49 14.15 16.89
N PRO A 157 12.51 15.44 17.31
CA PRO A 157 12.55 16.55 16.38
C PRO A 157 13.69 16.42 15.36
N GLY A 158 13.38 16.59 14.08
CA GLY A 158 14.34 16.43 12.98
C GLY A 158 14.43 15.02 12.40
N ARG A 159 13.75 14.03 13.01
CA ARG A 159 13.64 12.65 12.48
C ARG A 159 12.32 12.38 11.75
N HIS A 160 11.50 13.41 11.54
CA HIS A 160 10.20 13.33 10.88
C HIS A 160 9.87 14.65 10.15
N LEU A 161 8.91 14.61 9.24
CA LEU A 161 8.37 15.81 8.58
C LEU A 161 7.37 16.53 9.50
N PRO A 162 7.25 17.87 9.38
CA PRO A 162 6.34 18.65 10.20
C PRO A 162 4.87 18.35 9.91
N ALA A 163 3.99 18.77 10.83
CA ALA A 163 2.55 18.65 10.62
C ALA A 163 2.09 19.39 9.36
N GLY A 164 1.23 18.74 8.58
CA GLY A 164 0.70 19.29 7.33
C GLY A 164 1.63 19.14 6.13
N SER A 165 2.73 18.39 6.20
CA SER A 165 3.57 18.12 5.02
C SER A 165 2.86 17.36 3.91
N CYS A 166 1.80 16.60 4.22
CA CYS A 166 0.93 15.99 3.21
C CYS A 166 -0.13 16.95 2.63
N ALA A 167 -0.26 18.17 3.17
CA ALA A 167 -1.35 19.06 2.81
C ALA A 167 -1.20 19.56 1.37
N GLY A 168 -2.21 19.27 0.53
CA GLY A 168 -2.24 19.67 -0.86
C GLY A 168 -1.44 18.77 -1.81
N LEU A 169 -0.89 17.65 -1.30
CA LEU A 169 -0.37 16.59 -2.15
C LEU A 169 -1.51 15.87 -2.87
N ALA A 170 -1.24 15.42 -4.09
CA ALA A 170 -2.18 14.58 -4.82
C ALA A 170 -2.18 13.16 -4.21
N PRO A 171 -3.26 12.38 -4.34
CA PRO A 171 -3.30 11.00 -3.83
C PRO A 171 -2.13 10.14 -4.30
N GLU A 172 -1.66 10.33 -5.53
CA GLU A 172 -0.54 9.60 -6.14
C GLU A 172 0.81 9.92 -5.45
N ASP A 173 0.91 11.05 -4.76
CA ASP A 173 2.10 11.41 -3.99
C ASP A 173 2.10 10.80 -2.58
N LEU A 174 0.97 10.26 -2.13
CA LEU A 174 0.80 9.69 -0.80
C LEU A 174 1.00 8.17 -0.75
N VAL A 175 1.16 7.54 -1.92
CA VAL A 175 1.32 6.09 -2.07
C VAL A 175 2.48 5.74 -2.98
N LEU A 176 2.96 4.51 -2.85
CA LEU A 176 3.82 3.84 -3.82
C LEU A 176 2.98 2.78 -4.52
N GLU A 177 3.08 2.74 -5.85
CA GLU A 177 2.42 1.75 -6.69
C GLU A 177 3.45 0.78 -7.25
N LEU A 178 3.16 -0.52 -7.17
CA LEU A 178 3.92 -1.56 -7.87
C LEU A 178 2.98 -2.44 -8.68
N TRP A 179 3.15 -2.38 -10.01
CA TRP A 179 2.51 -3.29 -10.96
C TRP A 179 3.52 -4.34 -11.40
N TRP A 180 3.15 -5.62 -11.35
CA TRP A 180 4.08 -6.71 -11.64
C TRP A 180 3.42 -7.85 -12.44
N GLU A 181 4.25 -8.61 -13.16
CA GLU A 181 3.90 -9.83 -13.89
C GLU A 181 4.98 -10.89 -13.64
N GLY A 182 4.56 -12.12 -13.36
CA GLY A 182 5.42 -13.23 -12.99
C GLY A 182 5.95 -13.12 -11.56
N SER A 183 6.79 -12.13 -11.27
CA SER A 183 7.37 -11.91 -9.93
C SER A 183 7.86 -10.48 -9.77
N PHE A 184 8.16 -10.08 -8.53
CA PHE A 184 8.88 -8.85 -8.22
C PHE A 184 9.88 -9.10 -7.08
N ALA A 185 10.90 -8.24 -6.97
CA ALA A 185 11.86 -8.33 -5.87
C ALA A 185 11.24 -7.77 -4.58
N PHE A 186 11.49 -8.42 -3.45
CA PHE A 186 11.03 -7.93 -2.16
C PHE A 186 11.99 -8.34 -1.04
N GLY A 187 12.06 -7.53 0.02
CA GLY A 187 12.88 -7.87 1.18
C GLY A 187 12.79 -6.88 2.32
N GLU A 188 13.16 -7.35 3.50
CA GLU A 188 13.40 -6.49 4.65
C GLU A 188 14.77 -5.80 4.50
N GLN A 189 14.81 -4.50 4.74
CA GLN A 189 16.05 -3.75 4.90
C GLN A 189 16.39 -3.69 6.39
N VAL A 190 17.46 -4.38 6.77
CA VAL A 190 17.97 -4.40 8.14
C VAL A 190 19.11 -3.40 8.26
N LEU A 191 18.88 -2.34 9.04
CA LEU A 191 19.87 -1.29 9.33
C LEU A 191 20.53 -1.61 10.68
N VAL A 192 21.84 -1.87 10.68
CA VAL A 192 22.57 -2.32 11.89
C VAL A 192 23.36 -1.18 12.52
N GLY A 193 23.95 -0.32 11.70
CA GLY A 193 24.80 0.78 12.16
C GLY A 193 24.04 2.08 12.38
N ALA A 194 24.45 2.88 13.37
CA ALA A 194 23.85 4.20 13.60
C ALA A 194 24.08 5.16 12.41
N GLU A 195 25.29 5.19 11.84
CA GLU A 195 25.61 6.04 10.67
C GLU A 195 24.83 5.62 9.42
N GLU A 196 24.66 4.31 9.23
CA GLU A 196 23.84 3.75 8.15
C GLU A 196 22.37 4.15 8.31
N PHE A 197 21.84 4.01 9.53
CA PHE A 197 20.49 4.41 9.88
C PHE A 197 20.24 5.90 9.66
N ASP A 198 21.11 6.76 10.19
CA ASP A 198 20.96 8.21 10.08
C ASP A 198 21.13 8.67 8.62
N GLY A 199 22.02 8.02 7.86
CA GLY A 199 22.18 8.26 6.42
C GLY A 199 20.94 7.87 5.61
N TRP A 200 20.36 6.70 5.88
CA TRP A 200 19.12 6.25 5.27
C TRP A 200 17.95 7.19 5.59
N LEU A 201 17.72 7.48 6.88
CA LEU A 201 16.62 8.32 7.32
C LEU A 201 16.76 9.75 6.79
N GLY A 202 17.96 10.32 6.81
CA GLY A 202 18.23 11.65 6.27
C GLY A 202 17.94 11.73 4.77
N GLY A 203 18.36 10.71 4.00
CA GLY A 203 18.06 10.61 2.57
C GLY A 203 16.56 10.46 2.31
N LEU A 204 15.86 9.68 3.12
CA LEU A 204 14.43 9.47 3.01
C LEU A 204 13.63 10.74 3.31
N LEU A 205 13.98 11.46 4.38
CA LEU A 205 13.39 12.74 4.75
C LEU A 205 13.62 13.81 3.69
N ALA A 206 14.80 13.86 3.07
CA ALA A 206 15.09 14.79 1.98
C ALA A 206 14.16 14.55 0.78
N ARG A 207 14.07 13.31 0.29
CA ARG A 207 13.17 12.94 -0.83
C ARG A 207 11.70 13.21 -0.51
N ALA A 208 11.28 12.87 0.71
CA ALA A 208 9.91 13.07 1.16
C ALA A 208 9.58 14.56 1.32
N GLY A 209 10.53 15.38 1.80
CA GLY A 209 10.39 16.82 1.93
C GLY A 209 10.34 17.56 0.59
N GLU A 210 11.12 17.11 -0.40
CA GLU A 210 11.03 17.60 -1.77
C GLU A 210 9.63 17.36 -2.36
N ARG A 211 9.08 16.15 -2.15
CA ARG A 211 7.72 15.80 -2.56
C ARG A 211 6.66 16.64 -1.82
N ALA A 212 6.86 16.92 -0.53
CA ALA A 212 5.98 17.74 0.30
C ALA A 212 5.98 19.24 -0.07
N THR A 213 6.92 19.70 -0.89
CA THR A 213 7.02 21.11 -1.28
C THR A 213 6.14 21.37 -2.51
N PRO A 214 5.14 22.28 -2.45
CA PRO A 214 4.30 22.57 -3.62
C PRO A 214 5.16 23.09 -4.78
N VAL A 215 5.17 22.37 -5.90
CA VAL A 215 5.75 22.92 -7.14
C VAL A 215 4.90 24.12 -7.54
N ALA A 216 5.51 25.31 -7.56
CA ALA A 216 4.84 26.52 -8.01
C ALA A 216 4.30 26.29 -9.43
N SER A 217 2.98 26.13 -9.54
CA SER A 217 2.32 25.88 -10.82
C SER A 217 2.69 27.01 -11.80
N PRO A 218 3.19 26.73 -13.01
CA PRO A 218 3.48 27.78 -13.98
C PRO A 218 2.17 28.49 -14.29
N ARG A 219 2.11 29.79 -13.93
CA ARG A 219 0.95 30.67 -14.19
C ARG A 219 0.45 30.41 -15.61
N ARG A 220 -0.72 29.78 -15.74
CA ARG A 220 -1.38 29.56 -17.03
C ARG A 220 -1.43 30.89 -17.79
N ALA A 221 -0.72 30.95 -18.91
CA ALA A 221 -0.76 32.08 -19.81
C ALA A 221 -2.23 32.34 -20.17
N ARG A 222 -2.73 33.53 -19.83
CA ARG A 222 -4.07 33.98 -20.18
C ARG A 222 -4.18 34.01 -21.70
N TRP A 223 -4.89 33.04 -22.27
CA TRP A 223 -5.34 33.10 -23.65
C TRP A 223 -6.32 34.29 -23.78
N ARG A 224 -5.85 35.38 -24.40
CA ARG A 224 -6.71 36.44 -24.90
C ARG A 224 -7.35 35.95 -26.20
N ARG A 225 -8.68 35.92 -26.26
CA ARG A 225 -9.40 35.70 -27.53
C ARG A 225 -9.47 37.01 -28.33
N PRO A 226 -9.44 36.94 -29.67
CA PRO A 226 -9.62 38.10 -30.55
C PRO A 226 -11.04 38.67 -30.45
#